data_AF-A0A2V7XQJ5-F1
#
_entry.id   AF-A0A2V7XQJ5-F1
#
_cell.length_a   1.000
_cell.length_b   1.000
_cell.length_c   1.000
_cell.angle_alpha   90.00
_cell.angle_beta   90.00
_cell.angle_gamma   90.00
#
_symmetry.space_group_name_H-M   'P 1'
#
loop_
_entity.id
_entity.type
_entity.pdbx_description
1 polymer ?
#
loop_
_entity_poly.entity_id
_entity_poly.type
_entity_poly.pdbx_seq_one_letter_code
_entity_poly.pdbx_strand_id
1 'polypeptide(L)'
;MWRNLPRFPLAVFIAILLFAPQVFGGCPSFTDSNVTLTAGTTPRLTTADLNGDGKADIVVANRGSGTISVLLGNGDGTFGAATNTTVGSGVGNLIVVDVNLDSKLDVVVTWSNTVSVFLGNGDGTLQMPTNYTVPQGGGPLAAGDLNADGWPDLVVGTDGAAILLNNGNGTFSVLPSRVASGFVTYGFLIADFNLDGKNDLAVLVIDGFRLYPGNGDGTFGAPTWVWGSLAQVGRFAVYDLNRDGRPDVFLVTGQAKIHGAAWVFLGDGLGMFTANQVGQVVGAVNSFVDRDVNGDGLVDFIESSVSTGPGPYTLEDSRLVTHRRSSSCRWRARTSMAMAQRTWPSCPTIRTVPTHFAFC
;
A
#
# COMPACT_ATOMS: atom_id res chain seq x y z
N MET A 1 27.60 66.68 -26.62
CA MET A 1 28.05 65.34 -26.17
C MET A 1 26.82 64.61 -25.67
N TRP A 2 26.71 63.30 -25.89
CA TRP A 2 25.50 62.44 -25.83
C TRP A 2 24.81 62.23 -27.18
N ARG A 3 25.09 61.05 -27.73
CA ARG A 3 24.63 60.47 -28.98
C ARG A 3 23.24 59.86 -28.81
N ASN A 4 22.48 59.87 -29.90
CA ASN A 4 21.38 58.99 -30.27
C ASN A 4 21.16 57.76 -29.36
N LEU A 5 20.01 57.73 -28.68
CA LEU A 5 19.38 56.49 -28.23
C LEU A 5 18.11 56.27 -29.08
N PRO A 6 17.92 55.08 -29.67
CA PRO A 6 16.73 54.77 -30.46
C PRO A 6 15.50 54.55 -29.56
N ARG A 7 14.34 54.92 -30.09
CA ARG A 7 13.02 54.62 -29.50
C ARG A 7 12.84 53.10 -29.44
N PHE A 8 12.77 52.54 -28.23
CA PHE A 8 12.34 51.15 -28.04
C PHE A 8 10.84 51.06 -28.32
N PRO A 9 10.37 50.19 -29.24
CA PRO A 9 8.95 49.88 -29.30
C PRO A 9 8.58 49.04 -28.08
N LEU A 10 7.37 49.28 -27.56
CA LEU A 10 6.74 48.53 -26.48
C LEU A 10 6.70 47.04 -26.86
N ALA A 11 7.63 46.24 -26.34
CA ALA A 11 7.57 44.79 -26.48
C ALA A 11 6.49 44.28 -25.51
N VAL A 12 5.31 44.02 -26.04
CA VAL A 12 4.28 43.23 -25.36
C VAL A 12 4.82 41.80 -25.29
N PHE A 13 5.35 41.41 -24.13
CA PHE A 13 5.60 40.00 -23.83
C PHE A 13 4.26 39.31 -23.62
N ILE A 14 3.71 38.72 -24.69
CA ILE A 14 2.70 37.67 -24.55
C ILE A 14 3.47 36.44 -24.08
N ALA A 15 3.48 36.20 -22.78
CA ALA A 15 3.82 34.89 -22.24
C ALA A 15 2.71 33.93 -22.69
N ILE A 16 2.91 33.25 -23.82
CA ILE A 16 2.14 32.06 -24.15
C ILE A 16 2.58 31.01 -23.13
N LEU A 17 1.86 30.93 -22.01
CA LEU A 17 1.83 29.74 -21.18
C LEU A 17 1.35 28.61 -22.09
N LEU A 18 2.29 27.84 -22.62
CA LEU A 18 2.03 26.51 -23.16
C LEU A 18 1.54 25.65 -22.00
N PHE A 19 0.24 25.73 -21.70
CA PHE A 19 -0.44 24.60 -21.09
C PHE A 19 -0.41 23.50 -22.15
N ALA A 20 0.63 22.67 -22.13
CA ALA A 20 0.50 21.34 -22.67
C ALA A 20 -0.76 20.74 -22.00
N PRO A 21 -1.79 20.32 -22.75
CA PRO A 21 -2.87 19.57 -22.15
C PRO A 21 -2.20 18.36 -21.49
N GLN A 22 -2.20 18.32 -20.17
CA GLN A 22 -1.83 17.13 -19.45
C GLN A 22 -2.79 16.06 -19.96
N VAL A 23 -2.26 15.03 -20.62
CA VAL A 23 -3.06 13.91 -21.08
C VAL A 23 -3.55 13.24 -19.82
N PHE A 24 -4.82 13.48 -19.49
CA PHE A 24 -5.47 12.79 -18.38
C PHE A 24 -5.52 11.31 -18.74
N GLY A 25 -4.95 10.45 -17.89
CA GLY A 25 -5.17 9.01 -17.98
C GLY A 25 -6.67 8.75 -17.91
N GLY A 26 -7.25 8.18 -18.97
CA GLY A 26 -8.60 7.62 -18.89
C GLY A 26 -8.55 6.36 -18.02
N CYS A 27 -9.68 5.95 -17.43
CA CYS A 27 -9.72 4.65 -16.75
C CYS A 27 -9.27 3.56 -17.75
N PRO A 28 -8.25 2.77 -17.41
CA PRO A 28 -7.72 1.75 -18.30
C PRO A 28 -8.80 0.70 -18.60
N SER A 29 -8.73 0.13 -19.80
CA SER A 29 -9.57 -1.01 -20.17
C SER A 29 -8.84 -2.29 -19.76
N PHE A 30 -9.46 -3.09 -18.91
CA PHE A 30 -8.96 -4.43 -18.57
C PHE A 30 -9.62 -5.46 -19.50
N THR A 31 -8.82 -6.36 -20.07
CA THR A 31 -9.33 -7.55 -20.76
C THR A 31 -9.30 -8.71 -19.79
N ASP A 32 -10.45 -9.35 -19.60
CA ASP A 32 -10.57 -10.45 -18.67
C ASP A 32 -9.95 -11.72 -19.28
N SER A 33 -8.92 -12.25 -18.63
CA SER A 33 -8.28 -13.52 -19.00
C SER A 33 -8.25 -14.41 -17.77
N ASN A 34 -9.07 -15.46 -17.77
CA ASN A 34 -9.15 -16.40 -16.65
C ASN A 34 -7.90 -17.28 -16.61
N VAL A 35 -7.07 -17.08 -15.59
CA VAL A 35 -5.93 -17.95 -15.28
C VAL A 35 -6.20 -18.62 -13.93
N THR A 36 -6.42 -19.93 -13.95
CA THR A 36 -6.61 -20.72 -12.72
C THR A 36 -5.26 -21.23 -12.25
N LEU A 37 -4.78 -20.70 -11.13
CA LEU A 37 -3.60 -21.19 -10.44
C LEU A 37 -4.03 -22.09 -9.27
N THR A 38 -3.58 -23.33 -9.27
CA THR A 38 -3.84 -24.25 -8.16
C THR A 38 -2.91 -23.90 -7.00
N ALA A 39 -3.44 -23.17 -6.02
CA ALA A 39 -2.77 -22.86 -4.75
C ALA A 39 -3.41 -23.66 -3.59
N GLY A 40 -2.68 -23.81 -2.48
CA GLY A 40 -3.19 -24.44 -1.26
C GLY A 40 -4.34 -23.66 -0.60
N THR A 41 -4.90 -24.20 0.48
CA THR A 41 -6.03 -23.57 1.19
C THR A 41 -5.62 -22.26 1.86
N THR A 42 -6.42 -21.19 1.68
CA THR A 42 -6.21 -19.83 2.21
C THR A 42 -4.86 -19.19 1.83
N PRO A 43 -4.59 -18.99 0.53
CA PRO A 43 -3.31 -18.44 0.09
C PRO A 43 -3.20 -16.95 0.42
N ARG A 44 -2.04 -16.53 0.92
CA ARG A 44 -1.57 -15.15 0.72
C ARG A 44 -0.63 -15.16 -0.47
N LEU A 45 -0.72 -14.14 -1.31
CA LEU A 45 0.14 -14.01 -2.48
C LEU A 45 0.72 -12.61 -2.57
N THR A 46 1.87 -12.51 -3.19
CA THR A 46 2.44 -11.25 -3.67
C THR A 46 3.05 -11.46 -5.05
N THR A 47 3.34 -10.36 -5.72
CA THR A 47 3.97 -10.35 -7.05
C THR A 47 5.28 -9.59 -7.01
N ALA A 48 6.31 -10.14 -7.64
CA ALA A 48 7.62 -9.49 -7.76
C ALA A 48 8.42 -10.18 -8.88
N ASP A 49 9.47 -9.53 -9.38
CA ASP A 49 10.38 -10.11 -10.39
C ASP A 49 11.54 -10.83 -9.66
N LEU A 50 11.37 -12.12 -9.36
CA LEU A 50 12.34 -12.89 -8.56
C LEU A 50 13.51 -13.41 -9.40
N ASN A 51 13.39 -13.40 -10.73
CA ASN A 51 14.42 -13.87 -11.66
C ASN A 51 15.13 -12.74 -12.45
N GLY A 52 14.71 -11.49 -12.26
CA GLY A 52 15.30 -10.30 -12.87
C GLY A 52 15.04 -10.17 -14.37
N ASP A 53 13.99 -10.81 -14.90
CA ASP A 53 13.70 -10.80 -16.34
C ASP A 53 12.74 -9.66 -16.78
N GLY A 54 12.33 -8.82 -15.83
CA GLY A 54 11.42 -7.70 -16.03
C GLY A 54 9.94 -8.09 -16.04
N LYS A 55 9.59 -9.34 -15.72
CA LYS A 55 8.21 -9.84 -15.67
C LYS A 55 7.81 -10.11 -14.23
N ALA A 56 6.52 -9.92 -13.95
CA ALA A 56 6.00 -10.21 -12.63
C ALA A 56 5.85 -11.72 -12.42
N ASP A 57 6.52 -12.25 -11.40
CA ASP A 57 6.30 -13.59 -10.85
C ASP A 57 5.27 -13.55 -9.73
N ILE A 58 4.80 -14.74 -9.32
CA ILE A 58 3.90 -14.90 -8.16
C ILE A 58 4.60 -15.71 -7.08
N VAL A 59 4.51 -15.23 -5.84
CA VAL A 59 4.90 -15.96 -4.63
C VAL A 59 3.66 -16.21 -3.79
N VAL A 60 3.43 -17.46 -3.40
CA VAL A 60 2.25 -17.89 -2.65
C VAL A 60 2.65 -18.56 -1.34
N ALA A 61 2.13 -18.09 -0.21
CA ALA A 61 2.16 -18.82 1.06
C ALA A 61 0.95 -19.75 1.15
N ASN A 62 1.22 -21.06 1.15
CA ASN A 62 0.18 -22.09 1.21
C ASN A 62 0.00 -22.54 2.66
N ARG A 63 -0.92 -21.89 3.38
CA ARG A 63 -1.17 -22.13 4.80
C ARG A 63 -1.45 -23.60 5.13
N GLY A 64 -2.27 -24.27 4.30
CA GLY A 64 -2.67 -25.66 4.52
C GLY A 64 -1.56 -26.70 4.33
N SER A 65 -0.70 -26.53 3.32
CA SER A 65 0.42 -27.45 3.03
C SER A 65 1.72 -27.07 3.75
N GLY A 66 1.81 -25.85 4.29
CA GLY A 66 3.02 -25.35 4.94
C GLY A 66 4.17 -25.06 3.98
N THR A 67 3.85 -24.66 2.75
CA THR A 67 4.82 -24.44 1.66
C THR A 67 4.72 -23.02 1.10
N ILE A 68 5.81 -22.52 0.53
CA ILE A 68 5.81 -21.39 -0.40
C ILE A 68 5.83 -21.94 -1.83
N SER A 69 5.06 -21.36 -2.73
CA SER A 69 5.14 -21.63 -4.17
C SER A 69 5.65 -20.41 -4.90
N VAL A 70 6.63 -20.57 -5.80
CA VAL A 70 7.05 -19.54 -6.75
C VAL A 70 6.63 -19.96 -8.15
N LEU A 71 5.95 -19.07 -8.87
CA LEU A 71 5.50 -19.26 -10.25
C LEU A 71 6.07 -18.14 -11.12
N LEU A 72 6.97 -18.49 -12.05
CA LEU A 72 7.62 -17.51 -12.92
C LEU A 72 6.68 -17.00 -14.00
N GLY A 73 6.68 -15.68 -14.22
CA GLY A 73 5.84 -15.00 -15.19
C GLY A 73 6.38 -15.12 -16.61
N ASN A 74 5.52 -15.47 -17.57
CA ASN A 74 5.91 -15.49 -18.99
C ASN A 74 5.81 -14.11 -19.65
N GLY A 75 5.14 -13.15 -19.01
CA GLY A 75 4.96 -11.76 -19.48
C GLY A 75 3.71 -11.56 -20.35
N ASP A 76 2.98 -12.62 -20.64
CA ASP A 76 1.72 -12.64 -21.40
C ASP A 76 0.49 -12.93 -20.52
N GLY A 77 0.66 -12.81 -19.19
CA GLY A 77 -0.34 -13.18 -18.19
C GLY A 77 -0.36 -14.66 -17.82
N THR A 78 0.46 -15.51 -18.45
CA THR A 78 0.63 -16.91 -18.07
C THR A 78 1.84 -17.12 -17.15
N PHE A 79 1.84 -18.25 -16.43
CA PHE A 79 2.88 -18.60 -15.46
C PHE A 79 3.43 -20.00 -15.70
N GLY A 80 4.70 -20.18 -15.40
CA GLY A 80 5.35 -21.48 -15.37
C GLY A 80 4.86 -22.40 -14.24
N ALA A 81 5.41 -23.61 -14.19
CA ALA A 81 5.10 -24.55 -13.13
C ALA A 81 5.55 -24.02 -11.76
N ALA A 82 4.75 -24.27 -10.73
CA ALA A 82 5.06 -23.85 -9.37
C ALA A 82 6.25 -24.64 -8.79
N THR A 83 7.26 -23.92 -8.32
CA THR A 83 8.34 -24.48 -7.50
C THR A 83 7.96 -24.34 -6.04
N ASN A 84 7.92 -25.46 -5.31
CA ASN A 84 7.46 -25.48 -3.92
C ASN A 84 8.62 -25.64 -2.93
N THR A 85 8.65 -24.79 -1.91
CA THR A 85 9.61 -24.85 -0.81
C THR A 85 8.87 -25.07 0.51
N THR A 86 9.30 -26.06 1.30
CA THR A 86 8.70 -26.33 2.61
C THR A 86 9.16 -25.31 3.65
N VAL A 87 8.23 -24.81 4.46
CA VAL A 87 8.50 -23.86 5.55
C VAL A 87 8.14 -24.48 6.90
N GLY A 88 6.87 -24.81 7.07
CA GLY A 88 6.27 -25.12 8.38
C GLY A 88 4.76 -24.96 8.33
N SER A 89 4.03 -25.58 9.26
CA SER A 89 2.57 -25.58 9.24
C SER A 89 2.00 -24.19 9.58
N GLY A 90 0.97 -23.76 8.83
CA GLY A 90 0.26 -22.52 9.15
C GLY A 90 0.99 -21.25 8.73
N VAL A 91 1.69 -21.26 7.58
CA VAL A 91 2.27 -20.05 6.99
C VAL A 91 1.21 -18.95 6.88
N GLY A 92 1.55 -17.79 7.43
CA GLY A 92 0.67 -16.65 7.66
C GLY A 92 0.92 -15.55 6.65
N ASN A 93 1.81 -14.60 6.97
CA ASN A 93 2.15 -13.47 6.11
C ASN A 93 3.42 -13.72 5.31
N LEU A 94 3.55 -13.02 4.18
CA LEU A 94 4.73 -13.06 3.33
C LEU A 94 5.01 -11.65 2.79
N ILE A 95 6.29 -11.33 2.63
CA ILE A 95 6.77 -10.18 1.88
C ILE A 95 7.91 -10.63 0.95
N VAL A 96 8.17 -9.83 -0.08
CA VAL A 96 9.33 -9.96 -0.95
C VAL A 96 10.14 -8.68 -0.85
N VAL A 97 11.42 -8.80 -0.52
CA VAL A 97 12.33 -7.69 -0.25
C VAL A 97 13.77 -8.17 -0.40
N ASP A 98 14.66 -7.37 -0.96
CA ASP A 98 16.11 -7.64 -0.96
C ASP A 98 16.67 -7.26 0.42
N VAL A 99 16.79 -8.23 1.33
CA VAL A 99 17.23 -7.97 2.71
C VAL A 99 18.75 -7.89 2.84
N ASN A 100 19.50 -8.42 1.88
CA ASN A 100 20.96 -8.42 1.91
C ASN A 100 21.60 -7.47 0.87
N LEU A 101 20.78 -6.65 0.22
CA LEU A 101 21.11 -5.68 -0.83
C LEU A 101 22.00 -6.25 -1.94
N ASP A 102 21.80 -7.53 -2.30
CA ASP A 102 22.56 -8.20 -3.36
C ASP A 102 21.90 -8.08 -4.74
N SER A 103 20.83 -7.28 -4.83
CA SER A 103 19.98 -7.08 -6.00
C SER A 103 19.18 -8.31 -6.42
N LYS A 104 19.01 -9.28 -5.52
CA LYS A 104 18.11 -10.41 -5.69
C LYS A 104 17.02 -10.33 -4.63
N LEU A 105 15.79 -10.60 -5.04
CA LEU A 105 14.68 -10.51 -4.13
C LEU A 105 14.62 -11.74 -3.23
N ASP A 106 14.53 -11.49 -1.92
CA ASP A 106 14.37 -12.51 -0.90
C ASP A 106 12.90 -12.65 -0.51
N VAL A 107 12.57 -13.77 0.15
CA VAL A 107 11.22 -14.05 0.65
C VAL A 107 11.24 -14.18 2.15
N VAL A 108 10.44 -13.37 2.84
CA VAL A 108 10.26 -13.48 4.29
C VAL A 108 8.84 -13.92 4.58
N VAL A 109 8.70 -14.96 5.40
CA VAL A 109 7.39 -15.47 5.81
C VAL A 109 7.28 -15.60 7.31
N THR A 110 6.06 -15.46 7.81
CA THR A 110 5.76 -15.66 9.22
C THR A 110 4.84 -16.86 9.43
N TRP A 111 5.07 -17.61 10.50
CA TRP A 111 4.22 -18.72 10.90
C TRP A 111 4.39 -18.99 12.39
N SER A 112 3.29 -19.17 13.12
CA SER A 112 3.32 -19.37 14.58
C SER A 112 4.16 -18.29 15.30
N ASN A 113 5.30 -18.63 15.90
CA ASN A 113 6.25 -17.69 16.53
C ASN A 113 7.57 -17.57 15.78
N THR A 114 7.56 -17.89 14.48
CA THR A 114 8.75 -17.97 13.65
C THR A 114 8.65 -17.02 12.47
N VAL A 115 9.74 -16.29 12.24
CA VAL A 115 10.03 -15.60 10.98
C VAL A 115 11.05 -16.44 10.22
N SER A 116 10.73 -16.85 9.01
CA SER A 116 11.64 -17.58 8.12
C SER A 116 12.07 -16.66 6.98
N VAL A 117 13.38 -16.45 6.86
CA VAL A 117 13.99 -15.62 5.82
C VAL A 117 14.65 -16.53 4.79
N PHE A 118 14.22 -16.45 3.54
CA PHE A 118 14.73 -17.20 2.41
C PHE A 118 15.48 -16.25 1.48
N LEU A 119 16.80 -16.38 1.40
CA LEU A 119 17.57 -15.60 0.42
C LEU A 119 17.30 -16.08 -1.00
N GLY A 120 17.16 -15.15 -1.94
CA GLY A 120 16.94 -15.40 -3.35
C GLY A 120 18.22 -15.76 -4.07
N ASN A 121 18.13 -16.69 -5.04
CA ASN A 121 19.26 -16.97 -5.93
C ASN A 121 19.29 -16.03 -7.16
N GLY A 122 18.21 -15.28 -7.41
CA GLY A 122 18.03 -14.39 -8.55
C GLY A 122 17.58 -15.09 -9.83
N ASP A 123 17.15 -16.34 -9.74
CA ASP A 123 16.63 -17.16 -10.84
C ASP A 123 15.21 -17.71 -10.54
N GLY A 124 14.54 -17.14 -9.54
CA GLY A 124 13.26 -17.64 -9.02
C GLY A 124 13.37 -18.73 -7.96
N THR A 125 14.57 -19.25 -7.66
CA THR A 125 14.77 -20.24 -6.60
C THR A 125 15.20 -19.59 -5.29
N LEU A 126 14.88 -20.26 -4.18
CA LEU A 126 15.13 -19.80 -2.81
C LEU A 126 16.15 -20.70 -2.11
N GLN A 127 17.02 -20.11 -1.30
CA GLN A 127 17.94 -20.83 -0.41
C GLN A 127 17.21 -21.45 0.79
N MET A 128 17.93 -22.27 1.56
CA MET A 128 17.40 -22.77 2.83
C MET A 128 17.12 -21.61 3.81
N PRO A 129 16.00 -21.63 4.53
CA PRO A 129 15.63 -20.50 5.37
C PRO A 129 16.48 -20.41 6.63
N THR A 130 16.75 -19.18 7.05
CA THR A 130 17.14 -18.90 8.43
C THR A 130 15.90 -18.57 9.25
N ASN A 131 15.74 -19.20 10.41
CA ASN A 131 14.55 -19.08 11.26
C ASN A 131 14.85 -18.26 12.52
N TYR A 132 13.96 -17.31 12.83
CA TYR A 132 14.03 -16.46 14.01
C TYR A 132 12.77 -16.64 14.85
N THR A 133 12.95 -16.94 16.14
CA THR A 133 11.84 -17.01 17.08
C THR A 133 11.53 -15.62 17.61
N VAL A 134 10.26 -15.23 17.54
CA VAL A 134 9.77 -13.93 17.99
C VAL A 134 8.63 -14.09 19.00
N PRO A 135 8.39 -13.10 19.89
CA PRO A 135 7.41 -13.23 20.97
C PRO A 135 5.95 -13.52 20.54
N GLN A 136 5.56 -13.17 19.30
CA GLN A 136 4.28 -13.50 18.63
C GLN A 136 4.42 -13.33 17.10
N GLY A 137 4.74 -14.39 16.35
CA GLY A 137 5.19 -14.27 14.96
C GLY A 137 4.09 -14.26 13.89
N GLY A 138 2.91 -14.82 14.18
CA GLY A 138 1.87 -15.15 13.19
C GLY A 138 1.08 -13.95 12.63
N GLY A 139 1.67 -12.76 12.65
CA GLY A 139 1.00 -11.50 12.37
C GLY A 139 1.49 -10.78 11.11
N PRO A 140 1.00 -9.54 10.91
CA PRO A 140 1.52 -8.61 9.92
C PRO A 140 3.04 -8.57 9.89
N LEU A 141 3.57 -8.22 8.72
CA LEU A 141 4.99 -8.19 8.42
C LEU A 141 5.27 -6.99 7.53
N ALA A 142 6.32 -6.24 7.85
CA ALA A 142 6.84 -5.15 7.03
C ALA A 142 8.37 -5.13 7.10
N ALA A 143 8.99 -4.52 6.09
CA ALA A 143 10.43 -4.29 6.06
C ALA A 143 10.73 -2.80 5.84
N GLY A 144 11.81 -2.32 6.46
CA GLY A 144 12.29 -0.94 6.35
C GLY A 144 13.45 -0.70 7.30
N ASP A 145 14.27 0.32 7.04
CA ASP A 145 15.46 0.65 7.84
C ASP A 145 15.06 1.39 9.13
N LEU A 146 15.02 0.71 10.28
CA LEU A 146 14.53 1.27 11.55
C LEU A 146 15.64 1.81 12.45
N ASN A 147 16.89 1.50 12.12
CA ASN A 147 18.08 1.92 12.86
C ASN A 147 19.02 2.83 12.04
N ALA A 148 18.57 3.28 10.86
CA ALA A 148 19.28 4.16 9.95
C ALA A 148 20.67 3.61 9.52
N ASP A 149 20.81 2.29 9.43
CA ASP A 149 22.06 1.64 9.01
C ASP A 149 22.12 1.31 7.51
N GLY A 150 21.03 1.59 6.80
CA GLY A 150 20.87 1.36 5.36
C GLY A 150 20.38 -0.04 5.00
N TRP A 151 20.21 -0.94 5.95
CA TRP A 151 19.73 -2.30 5.72
C TRP A 151 18.24 -2.42 6.07
N PRO A 152 17.43 -3.13 5.26
CA PRO A 152 16.03 -3.35 5.60
C PRO A 152 15.90 -4.24 6.85
N ASP A 153 15.38 -3.67 7.94
CA ASP A 153 14.96 -4.41 9.14
C ASP A 153 13.56 -5.00 8.95
N LEU A 154 13.13 -5.86 9.88
CA LEU A 154 11.79 -6.44 9.87
C LEU A 154 10.97 -6.05 11.11
N VAL A 155 9.69 -5.78 10.87
CA VAL A 155 8.67 -5.60 11.91
C VAL A 155 7.61 -6.68 11.76
N VAL A 156 7.36 -7.43 12.84
CA VAL A 156 6.37 -8.51 12.86
C VAL A 156 5.56 -8.51 14.15
N GLY A 157 4.27 -8.82 14.08
CA GLY A 157 3.51 -9.20 15.28
C GLY A 157 2.01 -8.91 15.23
N THR A 158 1.26 -9.68 16.01
CA THR A 158 -0.19 -9.52 16.20
C THR A 158 -0.58 -8.77 17.47
N ASP A 159 0.34 -8.58 18.42
CA ASP A 159 0.14 -7.86 19.68
C ASP A 159 1.29 -6.88 19.89
N GLY A 160 1.27 -5.80 19.11
CA GLY A 160 2.38 -4.88 18.97
C GLY A 160 3.34 -5.28 17.85
N ALA A 161 4.58 -4.81 17.95
CA ALA A 161 5.64 -4.99 16.95
C ALA A 161 6.91 -5.55 17.59
N ALA A 162 7.30 -6.77 17.22
CA ALA A 162 8.64 -7.29 17.43
C ALA A 162 9.54 -6.81 16.29
N ILE A 163 10.74 -6.36 16.64
CA ILE A 163 11.72 -5.77 15.72
C ILE A 163 12.88 -6.74 15.55
N LEU A 164 13.26 -6.96 14.31
CA LEU A 164 14.44 -7.75 13.95
C LEU A 164 15.36 -6.83 13.16
N LEU A 165 16.49 -6.46 13.77
CA LEU A 165 17.49 -5.63 13.13
C LEU A 165 18.36 -6.47 12.20
N ASN A 166 18.57 -6.00 10.98
CA ASN A 166 19.38 -6.67 9.99
C ASN A 166 20.86 -6.48 10.30
N ASN A 167 21.66 -7.55 10.16
CA ASN A 167 23.09 -7.51 10.37
C ASN A 167 23.87 -7.19 9.07
N GLY A 168 23.16 -6.85 7.98
CA GLY A 168 23.71 -6.47 6.68
C GLY A 168 24.12 -7.63 5.77
N ASN A 169 23.73 -8.85 6.11
CA ASN A 169 24.00 -10.05 5.33
C ASN A 169 22.78 -10.97 5.19
N GLY A 170 21.58 -10.41 5.42
CA GLY A 170 20.32 -11.17 5.45
C GLY A 170 20.12 -11.99 6.73
N THR A 171 20.97 -11.81 7.74
CA THR A 171 20.73 -12.34 9.09
C THR A 171 20.22 -11.26 10.03
N PHE A 172 19.49 -11.66 11.08
CA PHE A 172 18.79 -10.73 11.94
C PHE A 172 19.06 -10.92 13.44
N SER A 173 19.07 -9.81 14.15
CA SER A 173 19.12 -9.71 15.61
C SER A 173 17.73 -9.34 16.14
N VAL A 174 17.10 -10.26 16.88
CA VAL A 174 15.76 -10.01 17.45
C VAL A 174 15.88 -9.11 18.67
N LEU A 175 15.21 -7.96 18.67
CA LEU A 175 15.17 -7.10 19.85
C LEU A 175 14.39 -7.78 20.99
N PRO A 176 14.88 -7.68 22.25
CA PRO A 176 14.28 -8.41 23.37
C PRO A 176 12.91 -7.85 23.78
N SER A 177 12.63 -6.59 23.45
CA SER A 177 11.37 -5.91 23.78
C SER A 177 10.59 -5.60 22.52
N ARG A 178 9.26 -5.73 22.62
CA ARG A 178 8.34 -5.36 21.55
C ARG A 178 7.80 -3.95 21.78
N VAL A 179 7.43 -3.28 20.69
CA VAL A 179 6.63 -2.06 20.72
C VAL A 179 5.20 -2.44 21.08
N ALA A 180 4.75 -2.08 22.28
CA ALA A 180 3.40 -2.43 22.74
C ALA A 180 2.35 -1.49 22.12
N SER A 181 1.41 -2.05 21.37
CA SER A 181 0.25 -1.34 20.83
C SER A 181 -0.96 -1.38 21.75
N GLY A 182 -1.02 -2.34 22.68
CA GLY A 182 -2.17 -2.56 23.57
C GLY A 182 -3.39 -3.17 22.89
N PHE A 183 -3.31 -3.47 21.60
CA PHE A 183 -4.40 -4.00 20.78
C PHE A 183 -3.86 -4.97 19.73
N VAL A 184 -4.77 -5.75 19.13
CA VAL A 184 -4.42 -6.57 17.97
C VAL A 184 -3.92 -5.68 16.84
N THR A 185 -2.77 -6.05 16.28
CA THR A 185 -2.15 -5.37 15.16
C THR A 185 -2.64 -5.95 13.83
N TYR A 186 -3.00 -5.07 12.89
CA TYR A 186 -3.49 -5.43 11.55
C TYR A 186 -2.50 -5.12 10.42
N GLY A 187 -1.51 -4.27 10.68
CA GLY A 187 -0.55 -3.79 9.68
C GLY A 187 0.51 -2.87 10.27
N PHE A 188 1.59 -2.67 9.53
CA PHE A 188 2.67 -1.76 9.85
C PHE A 188 2.96 -0.88 8.65
N LEU A 189 3.28 0.40 8.86
CA LEU A 189 3.96 1.25 7.89
C LEU A 189 5.21 1.81 8.52
N ILE A 190 6.24 1.97 7.69
CA ILE A 190 7.54 2.49 8.08
C ILE A 190 7.81 3.68 7.16
N ALA A 191 7.96 4.86 7.76
CA ALA A 191 8.31 6.09 7.06
C ALA A 191 8.72 7.15 8.08
N ASP A 192 9.50 8.13 7.64
CA ASP A 192 9.83 9.32 8.42
C ASP A 192 8.65 10.32 8.44
N PHE A 193 7.66 10.10 9.32
CA PHE A 193 6.42 10.88 9.36
C PHE A 193 6.61 12.27 9.98
N ASN A 194 7.68 12.47 10.74
CA ASN A 194 8.03 13.73 11.40
C ASN A 194 9.23 14.47 10.76
N LEU A 195 9.76 13.93 9.65
CA LEU A 195 10.88 14.48 8.88
C LEU A 195 12.16 14.73 9.70
N ASP A 196 12.41 13.88 10.71
CA ASP A 196 13.59 13.97 11.57
C ASP A 196 14.80 13.16 11.05
N GLY A 197 14.64 12.49 9.90
CA GLY A 197 15.64 11.66 9.26
C GLY A 197 15.69 10.23 9.78
N LYS A 198 14.73 9.82 10.63
CA LYS A 198 14.61 8.46 11.15
C LYS A 198 13.25 7.90 10.78
N ASN A 199 13.22 6.62 10.43
CA ASN A 199 11.94 6.00 10.15
C ASN A 199 11.15 5.79 11.44
N ASP A 200 9.93 6.29 11.43
CA ASP A 200 8.92 6.04 12.44
C ASP A 200 8.12 4.77 12.09
N LEU A 201 7.40 4.25 13.09
CA LEU A 201 6.53 3.08 12.92
C LEU A 201 5.07 3.46 13.14
N ALA A 202 4.24 3.30 12.12
CA ALA A 202 2.78 3.34 12.27
C ALA A 202 2.23 1.92 12.46
N VAL A 203 1.57 1.67 13.59
CA VAL A 203 0.95 0.38 13.92
C VAL A 203 -0.55 0.48 13.75
N LEU A 204 -1.09 -0.27 12.79
CA LEU A 204 -2.53 -0.33 12.52
C LEU A 204 -3.24 -1.21 13.54
N VAL A 205 -4.31 -0.68 14.13
CA VAL A 205 -5.07 -1.29 15.23
C VAL A 205 -6.56 -1.10 15.01
N ILE A 206 -7.40 -1.67 15.88
CA ILE A 206 -8.86 -1.70 15.68
C ILE A 206 -9.53 -0.31 15.64
N ASP A 207 -8.89 0.71 16.18
CA ASP A 207 -9.42 2.07 16.36
C ASP A 207 -8.63 3.14 15.60
N GLY A 208 -7.87 2.72 14.57
CA GLY A 208 -7.03 3.61 13.76
C GLY A 208 -5.58 3.13 13.72
N PHE A 209 -4.65 4.06 13.88
CA PHE A 209 -3.23 3.71 13.96
C PHE A 209 -2.52 4.50 15.05
N ARG A 210 -1.49 3.88 15.62
CA ARG A 210 -0.56 4.51 16.56
C ARG A 210 0.71 4.83 15.83
N LEU A 211 1.18 6.06 15.89
CA LEU A 211 2.47 6.47 15.34
C LEU A 211 3.50 6.48 16.46
N TYR A 212 4.58 5.74 16.27
CA TYR A 212 5.69 5.61 17.20
C TYR A 212 6.92 6.30 16.58
N PRO A 213 7.36 7.44 17.11
CA PRO A 213 8.54 8.13 16.59
C PRO A 213 9.79 7.26 16.71
N GLY A 214 10.58 7.16 15.65
CA GLY A 214 11.81 6.37 15.61
C GLY A 214 12.94 7.04 16.37
N ASN A 215 13.67 6.29 17.20
CA ASN A 215 14.89 6.80 17.83
C ASN A 215 16.11 6.66 16.90
N GLY A 216 15.99 5.90 15.80
CA GLY A 216 17.06 5.64 14.85
C GLY A 216 18.03 4.54 15.30
N ASP A 217 17.59 3.67 16.21
CA ASP A 217 18.36 2.52 16.71
C ASP A 217 17.49 1.25 16.77
N GLY A 218 16.35 1.25 16.07
CA GLY A 218 15.33 0.20 16.17
C GLY A 218 14.39 0.33 17.37
N THR A 219 14.62 1.29 18.27
CA THR A 219 13.69 1.62 19.36
C THR A 219 12.80 2.80 19.00
N PHE A 220 11.69 2.94 19.73
CA PHE A 220 10.68 3.96 19.45
C PHE A 220 10.26 4.73 20.69
N GLY A 221 9.93 5.99 20.48
CA GLY A 221 9.38 6.89 21.49
C GLY A 221 7.93 6.57 21.87
N ALA A 222 7.36 7.44 22.71
CA ALA A 222 5.96 7.33 23.11
C ALA A 222 5.04 7.54 21.89
N PRO A 223 3.99 6.71 21.74
CA PRO A 223 3.12 6.83 20.58
C PRO A 223 2.24 8.07 20.65
N THR A 224 2.01 8.68 19.49
CA THR A 224 0.85 9.53 19.26
C THR A 224 -0.27 8.69 18.66
N TRP A 225 -1.51 8.97 19.06
CA TRP A 225 -2.66 8.24 18.56
C TRP A 225 -3.31 9.02 17.41
N VAL A 226 -3.47 8.35 16.28
CA VAL A 226 -4.16 8.90 15.11
C VAL A 226 -5.46 8.14 14.92
N TRP A 227 -6.55 8.88 15.12
CA TRP A 227 -7.89 8.30 15.09
C TRP A 227 -8.23 7.71 13.73
N GLY A 228 -8.74 6.48 13.73
CA GLY A 228 -9.48 5.86 12.63
C GLY A 228 -10.79 5.28 13.16
N SER A 229 -11.80 5.21 12.31
CA SER A 229 -13.16 4.81 12.70
C SER A 229 -13.26 3.52 13.56
N LEU A 230 -14.31 3.40 14.38
CA LEU A 230 -14.66 2.23 15.21
C LEU A 230 -15.12 0.98 14.41
N ALA A 231 -14.98 0.99 13.09
CA ALA A 231 -15.27 -0.13 12.20
C ALA A 231 -13.96 -0.87 11.87
N GLN A 232 -13.98 -2.21 11.78
CA GLN A 232 -12.77 -3.00 11.46
C GLN A 232 -11.93 -2.34 10.37
N VAL A 233 -10.64 -2.27 10.66
CA VAL A 233 -9.66 -1.56 9.88
C VAL A 233 -9.16 -2.49 8.78
N GLY A 234 -9.21 -2.02 7.53
CA GLY A 234 -8.96 -2.82 6.33
C GLY A 234 -7.48 -2.83 5.95
N ARG A 235 -7.10 -1.97 5.00
CA ARG A 235 -5.76 -1.89 4.44
C ARG A 235 -5.22 -0.47 4.54
N PHE A 236 -3.91 -0.36 4.65
CA PHE A 236 -3.21 0.86 5.06
C PHE A 236 -1.94 1.02 4.23
N ALA A 237 -1.67 2.23 3.76
CA ALA A 237 -0.50 2.54 2.94
C ALA A 237 0.00 3.96 3.17
N VAL A 238 1.29 4.20 2.89
CA VAL A 238 1.96 5.49 3.03
C VAL A 238 2.42 5.98 1.65
N TYR A 239 2.12 7.24 1.34
CA TYR A 239 2.42 7.89 0.07
C TYR A 239 2.50 9.39 0.24
N ASP A 240 3.18 10.10 -0.65
CA ASP A 240 2.96 11.54 -0.81
C ASP A 240 1.77 11.76 -1.78
N LEU A 241 0.55 11.79 -1.24
CA LEU A 241 -0.70 11.82 -2.02
C LEU A 241 -0.98 13.19 -2.59
N ASN A 242 -0.54 14.25 -1.90
CA ASN A 242 -0.78 15.63 -2.30
C ASN A 242 0.44 16.30 -2.99
N ARG A 243 1.58 15.60 -3.07
CA ARG A 243 2.87 16.05 -3.62
C ARG A 243 3.51 17.20 -2.84
N ASP A 244 3.38 17.21 -1.53
CA ASP A 244 4.02 18.20 -0.64
C ASP A 244 5.36 17.71 -0.05
N GLY A 245 5.79 16.51 -0.42
CA GLY A 245 7.01 15.88 0.05
C GLY A 245 6.90 15.25 1.44
N ARG A 246 5.69 15.13 1.98
CA ARG A 246 5.44 14.58 3.32
C ARG A 246 4.73 13.23 3.20
N PRO A 247 4.99 12.30 4.12
CA PRO A 247 4.24 11.06 4.15
C PRO A 247 2.77 11.30 4.53
N ASP A 248 1.88 11.11 3.57
CA ASP A 248 0.45 10.95 3.77
C ASP A 248 0.10 9.48 3.95
N VAL A 249 -1.11 9.26 4.45
CA VAL A 249 -1.58 7.94 4.79
C VAL A 249 -2.94 7.68 4.15
N PHE A 250 -3.06 6.58 3.43
CA PHE A 250 -4.33 6.09 2.91
C PHE A 250 -4.82 4.92 3.76
N LEU A 251 -6.07 5.01 4.22
CA LEU A 251 -6.69 3.99 5.05
C LEU A 251 -8.07 3.62 4.53
N VAL A 252 -8.29 2.34 4.29
CA VAL A 252 -9.62 1.82 3.99
C VAL A 252 -10.14 1.03 5.18
N THR A 253 -11.35 1.34 5.61
CA THR A 253 -12.08 0.64 6.68
C THR A 253 -13.29 -0.08 6.09
N GLY A 254 -13.71 -1.19 6.70
CA GLY A 254 -14.88 -1.92 6.21
C GLY A 254 -15.26 -3.12 7.09
N GLN A 255 -16.56 -3.37 7.20
CA GLN A 255 -17.15 -4.55 7.83
C GLN A 255 -18.09 -5.21 6.83
N ALA A 256 -18.19 -6.55 6.85
CA ALA A 256 -19.13 -7.27 5.99
C ALA A 256 -20.61 -6.83 6.14
N LYS A 257 -20.96 -6.15 7.23
CA LYS A 257 -22.34 -5.72 7.57
C LYS A 257 -22.56 -4.21 7.64
N ILE A 258 -21.53 -3.37 7.51
CA ILE A 258 -21.63 -1.91 7.63
C ILE A 258 -20.82 -1.27 6.49
N HIS A 259 -21.33 -0.19 5.90
CA HIS A 259 -20.59 0.63 4.95
C HIS A 259 -19.23 1.03 5.54
N GLY A 260 -18.16 0.64 4.86
CA GLY A 260 -16.79 1.05 5.12
C GLY A 260 -16.50 2.46 4.61
N ALA A 261 -15.27 2.91 4.76
CA ALA A 261 -14.86 4.24 4.31
C ALA A 261 -13.40 4.26 3.88
N ALA A 262 -13.13 5.01 2.81
CA ALA A 262 -11.77 5.36 2.41
C ALA A 262 -11.41 6.72 3.01
N TRP A 263 -10.26 6.78 3.67
CA TRP A 263 -9.73 7.94 4.38
C TRP A 263 -8.34 8.29 3.84
N VAL A 264 -8.11 9.58 3.70
CA VAL A 264 -6.80 10.17 3.44
C VAL A 264 -6.41 11.00 4.65
N PHE A 265 -5.27 10.69 5.23
CA PHE A 265 -4.65 11.39 6.35
C PHE A 265 -3.48 12.17 5.78
N LEU A 266 -3.64 13.49 5.61
CA LEU A 266 -2.59 14.33 5.08
C LEU A 266 -1.58 14.68 6.18
N GLY A 267 -0.32 14.31 5.98
CA GLY A 267 0.75 14.50 6.94
C GLY A 267 1.23 15.94 7.00
N ASP A 268 1.44 16.48 8.20
CA ASP A 268 2.03 17.81 8.36
C ASP A 268 3.56 17.77 8.47
N GLY A 269 4.17 16.59 8.33
CA GLY A 269 5.61 16.39 8.46
C GLY A 269 6.15 16.64 9.86
N LEU A 270 5.29 16.70 10.88
CA LEU A 270 5.63 16.77 12.30
C LEU A 270 5.06 15.57 13.07
N GLY A 271 4.64 14.51 12.35
CA GLY A 271 3.98 13.34 12.91
C GLY A 271 2.49 13.54 13.22
N MET A 272 1.84 14.59 12.69
CA MET A 272 0.40 14.83 12.83
C MET A 272 -0.30 14.75 11.47
N PHE A 273 -1.61 14.47 11.50
CA PHE A 273 -2.39 14.25 10.29
C PHE A 273 -3.72 15.02 10.29
N THR A 274 -4.11 15.49 9.11
CA THR A 274 -5.47 15.95 8.83
C THR A 274 -6.27 14.85 8.14
N ALA A 275 -7.26 14.29 8.82
CA ALA A 275 -8.10 13.22 8.30
C ALA A 275 -9.21 13.77 7.37
N ASN A 276 -9.31 13.19 6.17
CA ASN A 276 -10.33 13.49 5.18
C ASN A 276 -10.96 12.20 4.69
N GLN A 277 -12.29 12.08 4.81
CA GLN A 277 -13.00 10.97 4.19
C GLN A 277 -13.15 11.24 2.70
N VAL A 278 -12.66 10.33 1.86
CA VAL A 278 -12.65 10.48 0.39
C VAL A 278 -13.62 9.53 -0.32
N GLY A 279 -14.19 8.56 0.40
CA GLY A 279 -15.15 7.62 -0.17
C GLY A 279 -15.92 6.80 0.86
N GLN A 280 -17.01 6.19 0.38
CA GLN A 280 -17.76 5.17 1.08
C GLN A 280 -17.47 3.83 0.40
N VAL A 281 -17.18 2.81 1.21
CA VAL A 281 -16.88 1.46 0.75
C VAL A 281 -18.05 0.55 1.11
N VAL A 282 -18.38 -0.39 0.22
CA VAL A 282 -19.47 -1.35 0.45
C VAL A 282 -18.86 -2.72 0.70
N GLY A 283 -19.09 -3.28 1.90
CA GLY A 283 -18.63 -4.61 2.27
C GLY A 283 -17.27 -4.65 2.97
N ALA A 284 -16.71 -5.86 3.07
CA ALA A 284 -15.39 -6.08 3.67
C ALA A 284 -14.29 -5.95 2.62
N VAL A 285 -13.29 -5.11 2.91
CA VAL A 285 -12.12 -4.93 2.05
C VAL A 285 -11.09 -6.01 2.36
N ASN A 286 -10.85 -6.90 1.39
CA ASN A 286 -9.94 -8.03 1.57
C ASN A 286 -8.53 -7.76 1.06
N SER A 287 -8.36 -6.92 0.05
CA SER A 287 -7.06 -6.56 -0.49
C SER A 287 -7.14 -5.21 -1.19
N PHE A 288 -5.98 -4.57 -1.32
CA PHE A 288 -5.80 -3.37 -2.12
C PHE A 288 -4.55 -3.54 -2.98
N VAL A 289 -4.56 -2.93 -4.16
CA VAL A 289 -3.36 -2.74 -4.98
C VAL A 289 -3.17 -1.25 -5.17
N ASP A 290 -1.93 -0.82 -4.99
CA ASP A 290 -1.47 0.56 -4.94
C ASP A 290 -0.41 0.78 -6.02
N ARG A 291 -0.87 1.07 -7.23
CA ARG A 291 -0.01 1.41 -8.37
C ARG A 291 -0.65 2.47 -9.22
N ASP A 292 0.19 3.23 -9.90
CA ASP A 292 -0.27 4.03 -11.04
C ASP A 292 -0.65 3.08 -12.17
N VAL A 293 -1.95 2.79 -12.33
CA VAL A 293 -2.45 1.89 -13.37
C VAL A 293 -2.87 2.65 -14.63
N ASN A 294 -2.99 3.97 -14.54
CA ASN A 294 -3.45 4.82 -15.62
C ASN A 294 -2.29 5.63 -16.28
N GLY A 295 -1.11 5.63 -15.68
CA GLY A 295 0.11 6.27 -16.17
C GLY A 295 0.18 7.78 -15.90
N ASP A 296 -0.57 8.32 -14.94
CA ASP A 296 -0.60 9.76 -14.63
C ASP A 296 0.42 10.19 -13.56
N GLY A 297 1.23 9.25 -13.08
CA GLY A 297 2.24 9.43 -12.05
C GLY A 297 1.65 9.61 -10.65
N LEU A 298 0.39 9.22 -10.43
CA LEU A 298 -0.24 9.14 -9.11
C LEU A 298 -0.62 7.69 -8.82
N VAL A 299 -0.55 7.31 -7.55
CA VAL A 299 -0.95 5.98 -7.12
C VAL A 299 -2.47 5.87 -7.23
N ASP A 300 -2.93 4.90 -8.00
CA ASP A 300 -4.33 4.46 -8.01
C ASP A 300 -4.54 3.35 -7.00
N PHE A 301 -5.79 3.20 -6.54
CA PHE A 301 -6.16 2.16 -5.59
C PHE A 301 -7.19 1.22 -6.18
N ILE A 302 -6.87 -0.07 -6.25
CA ILE A 302 -7.83 -1.12 -6.62
C ILE A 302 -8.29 -1.83 -5.36
N GLU A 303 -9.59 -1.91 -5.13
CA GLU A 303 -10.19 -2.59 -3.99
C GLU A 303 -10.86 -3.90 -4.41
N SER A 304 -10.62 -4.99 -3.67
CA SER A 304 -11.41 -6.22 -3.79
C SER A 304 -12.43 -6.32 -2.64
N SER A 305 -13.72 -6.34 -2.96
CA SER A 305 -14.80 -6.51 -2.00
C SER A 305 -15.49 -7.88 -2.12
N VAL A 306 -16.03 -8.40 -1.02
CA VAL A 306 -16.89 -9.61 -1.03
C VAL A 306 -18.27 -9.24 -0.46
N SER A 307 -19.31 -9.54 -1.23
CA SER A 307 -20.72 -9.37 -0.82
C SER A 307 -21.18 -10.54 0.04
N THR A 308 -21.89 -10.24 1.14
CA THR A 308 -22.55 -11.25 1.98
C THR A 308 -24.05 -11.26 1.75
N GLY A 309 -24.49 -11.70 0.58
CA GLY A 309 -25.87 -12.16 0.36
C GLY A 309 -26.07 -13.60 0.88
N PRO A 310 -27.32 -14.06 1.11
CA PRO A 310 -27.61 -15.46 1.43
C PRO A 310 -27.41 -16.34 0.17
N GLY A 311 -26.16 -16.65 -0.14
CA GLY A 311 -25.72 -17.45 -1.28
C GLY A 311 -24.22 -17.79 -1.16
N PRO A 312 -23.66 -18.68 -2.02
CA PRO A 312 -22.22 -18.92 -2.06
C PRO A 312 -21.47 -17.60 -2.33
N TYR A 313 -20.32 -17.40 -1.68
CA TYR A 313 -19.51 -16.18 -1.79
C TYR A 313 -19.24 -15.85 -3.27
N THR A 314 -19.79 -14.73 -3.76
CA THR A 314 -19.48 -14.17 -5.08
C THR A 314 -18.67 -12.89 -4.90
N LEU A 315 -17.53 -12.77 -5.59
CA LEU A 315 -16.83 -11.50 -5.78
C LEU A 315 -17.83 -10.53 -6.42
N GLU A 316 -18.19 -9.47 -5.70
CA GLU A 316 -18.96 -8.36 -6.28
C GLU A 316 -17.96 -7.23 -6.51
N ASP A 317 -17.66 -6.99 -7.79
CA ASP A 317 -16.99 -5.83 -8.35
C ASP A 317 -15.69 -5.35 -7.67
N SER A 318 -14.56 -5.55 -8.36
CA SER A 318 -13.34 -4.79 -8.05
C SER A 318 -13.55 -3.34 -8.48
N ARG A 319 -13.27 -2.38 -7.59
CA ARG A 319 -13.38 -0.94 -7.90
C ARG A 319 -11.99 -0.34 -8.04
N LEU A 320 -11.83 0.52 -9.03
CA LEU A 320 -10.61 1.28 -9.29
C LEU A 320 -10.83 2.75 -8.89
N VAL A 321 -10.16 3.19 -7.85
CA VAL A 321 -10.13 4.59 -7.45
C VAL A 321 -8.94 5.25 -8.15
N THR A 322 -9.23 6.12 -9.12
CA THR A 322 -8.21 6.93 -9.81
C THR A 322 -8.18 8.37 -9.30
N HIS A 323 -7.03 9.03 -9.35
CA HIS A 323 -6.96 10.44 -9.01
C HIS A 323 -7.44 11.33 -10.19
N ARG A 324 -8.21 12.40 -9.91
CA ARG A 324 -8.69 13.32 -10.97
C ARG A 324 -8.57 14.79 -10.56
N ARG A 325 -7.90 15.62 -11.37
CA ARG A 325 -8.07 17.08 -11.29
C ARG A 325 -9.31 17.51 -12.08
N SER A 326 -10.43 17.76 -11.40
CA SER A 326 -11.64 18.29 -12.03
C SER A 326 -11.61 19.82 -12.11
N SER A 327 -11.43 20.37 -13.31
CA SER A 327 -12.02 21.67 -13.66
C SER A 327 -13.37 21.43 -14.34
N SER A 328 -14.45 21.77 -13.65
CA SER A 328 -15.87 21.66 -14.06
C SER A 328 -16.53 20.28 -13.91
N CYS A 329 -17.41 20.19 -12.91
CA CYS A 329 -18.26 19.05 -12.63
C CYS A 329 -19.44 19.01 -13.64
N ARG A 330 -19.48 17.99 -14.50
CA ARG A 330 -20.72 17.53 -15.17
C ARG A 330 -20.77 16.01 -15.13
N TRP A 331 -21.56 15.46 -14.22
CA TRP A 331 -21.96 14.06 -14.26
C TRP A 331 -23.08 13.90 -15.30
N ARG A 332 -22.82 13.18 -16.40
CA ARG A 332 -23.88 12.57 -17.21
C ARG A 332 -24.16 11.19 -16.64
N ALA A 333 -25.23 11.07 -15.86
CA ALA A 333 -25.82 9.76 -15.59
C ALA A 333 -26.44 9.25 -16.91
N ARG A 334 -25.96 8.11 -17.42
CA ARG A 334 -26.78 7.31 -18.35
C ARG A 334 -27.73 6.48 -17.49
N THR A 335 -28.92 7.01 -17.26
CA THR A 335 -30.06 6.22 -16.78
C THR A 335 -30.82 5.67 -17.98
N SER A 336 -30.93 4.35 -18.09
CA SER A 336 -32.07 3.74 -18.75
C SER A 336 -33.28 3.91 -17.83
N MET A 337 -34.28 4.68 -18.29
CA MET A 337 -35.72 4.77 -17.92
C MET A 337 -36.11 4.43 -16.45
N ALA A 338 -36.82 5.25 -15.65
CA ALA A 338 -37.73 6.37 -15.90
C ALA A 338 -37.91 7.27 -14.64
N MET A 339 -38.19 8.55 -14.90
CA MET A 339 -38.82 9.63 -14.07
C MET A 339 -38.75 9.62 -12.53
N ALA A 340 -38.07 10.63 -11.97
CA ALA A 340 -38.70 11.72 -11.20
C ALA A 340 -37.71 12.90 -11.03
N GLN A 341 -38.05 14.08 -11.58
CA GLN A 341 -37.28 15.32 -11.42
C GLN A 341 -37.42 15.86 -9.98
N ARG A 342 -36.31 16.05 -9.28
CA ARG A 342 -36.19 17.03 -8.18
C ARG A 342 -34.92 17.84 -8.37
N THR A 343 -35.10 19.13 -8.65
CA THR A 343 -34.05 20.15 -8.69
C THR A 343 -33.65 20.52 -7.26
N TRP A 344 -32.35 20.50 -6.96
CA TRP A 344 -31.78 21.07 -5.72
C TRP A 344 -30.89 22.29 -6.05
N PRO A 345 -30.82 23.29 -5.15
CA PRO A 345 -30.27 24.61 -5.46
C PRO A 345 -28.73 24.66 -5.44
N SER A 346 -28.21 25.67 -6.12
CA SER A 346 -26.81 26.02 -6.34
C SER A 346 -25.88 25.95 -5.11
N CYS A 347 -24.72 25.29 -5.26
CA CYS A 347 -23.64 25.26 -4.26
C CYS A 347 -22.99 26.65 -4.05
N PRO A 348 -22.72 27.06 -2.80
CA PRO A 348 -21.85 28.20 -2.50
C PRO A 348 -20.37 27.84 -2.66
N THR A 349 -19.58 28.80 -3.14
CA THR A 349 -18.15 28.71 -3.39
C THR A 349 -17.35 28.60 -2.08
N ILE A 350 -16.91 27.39 -1.74
CA ILE A 350 -15.77 27.16 -0.83
C ILE A 350 -14.54 26.92 -1.71
N ARG A 351 -13.45 27.65 -1.46
CA ARG A 351 -12.13 27.38 -2.06
C ARG A 351 -11.63 26.03 -1.55
N THR A 352 -12.00 24.94 -2.21
CA THR A 352 -11.44 23.61 -1.97
C THR A 352 -10.19 23.42 -2.82
N VAL A 353 -9.11 23.00 -2.17
CA VAL A 353 -7.92 22.43 -2.83
C VAL A 353 -8.38 21.15 -3.55
N PRO A 354 -8.00 20.90 -4.82
CA PRO A 354 -8.63 19.84 -5.61
C PRO A 354 -8.03 18.48 -5.28
N THR A 355 -8.51 17.83 -4.21
CA THR A 355 -8.31 16.38 -3.97
C THR A 355 -9.58 15.65 -4.39
N HIS A 356 -9.78 15.45 -5.69
CA HIS A 356 -10.93 14.68 -6.19
C HIS A 356 -10.43 13.30 -6.63
N PHE A 357 -10.84 12.27 -5.88
CA PHE A 357 -10.72 10.88 -6.31
C PHE A 357 -11.95 10.51 -7.16
N ALA A 358 -11.75 9.77 -8.24
CA ALA A 358 -12.80 9.26 -9.11
C ALA A 358 -12.89 7.74 -8.96
N PHE A 359 -14.09 7.26 -8.64
CA PHE A 359 -14.39 5.83 -8.61
C PHE A 359 -14.76 5.35 -10.02
N CYS A 360 -13.97 4.42 -10.53
CA CYS A 360 -14.30 3.44 -11.55
C CYS A 360 -14.55 2.09 -10.83
#